data_AF-A0A4Q3JCF4-F1
#
_entry.id   AF-A0A4Q3JCF4-F1
#
_cell.length_a   1.000
_cell.length_b   1.000
_cell.length_c   1.000
_cell.angle_alpha   90.00
_cell.angle_beta   90.00
_cell.angle_gamma   90.00
#
_symmetry.space_group_name_H-M   'P 1'
#
loop_
_entity.id
_entity.type
_entity.pdbx_description
1 polymer ?
#
loop_
_entity_poly.entity_id
_entity_poly.type
_entity_poly.pdbx_seq_one_letter_code
_entity_poly.pdbx_strand_id
1 'polypeptide(L)'
;AATGIVIAHNIHGSGLGTLAVSLVFFVLAQLSLHLFVVLFRALTSYDDSEEVLTGNLAAALSYGGLTVAVAIVVGAASDGAFAGWVESLRGYALAVLVNLVFYPVRQLVVQGLLLGARPTLRAGRLDEAVGQERNVGFGALEAVSYVATALLLTRVM
;
A
#
# COMPACT_ATOMS: atom_id res chain seq x y z
N ALA A 1 -5.37 11.30 3.02
CA ALA A 1 -6.24 10.10 2.96
C ALA A 1 -5.67 8.92 3.76
N ALA A 2 -4.50 8.38 3.38
CA ALA A 2 -3.90 7.18 3.99
C ALA A 2 -3.74 7.21 5.52
N THR A 3 -3.15 8.26 6.09
CA THR A 3 -3.05 8.40 7.57
C THR A 3 -4.42 8.43 8.24
N GLY A 4 -5.43 9.04 7.60
CA GLY A 4 -6.80 9.06 8.11
C GLY A 4 -7.44 7.66 8.16
N ILE A 5 -7.16 6.80 7.16
CA ILE A 5 -7.57 5.39 7.17
C ILE A 5 -6.94 4.69 8.38
N VAL A 6 -5.63 4.81 8.55
CA VAL A 6 -4.92 4.17 9.67
C VAL A 6 -5.43 4.65 11.04
N ILE A 7 -5.71 5.95 11.19
CA ILE A 7 -6.31 6.52 12.40
C ILE A 7 -7.67 5.87 12.70
N ALA A 8 -8.53 5.73 11.69
CA ALA A 8 -9.88 5.18 11.85
C ALA A 8 -9.89 3.73 12.36
N HIS A 9 -8.87 2.94 12.04
CA HIS A 9 -8.70 1.57 12.52
C HIS A 9 -8.10 1.49 13.93
N ASN A 10 -7.26 2.46 14.32
CA ASN A 10 -6.47 2.34 15.54
C ASN A 10 -7.03 3.10 16.74
N ILE A 11 -7.75 4.21 16.55
CA ILE A 11 -8.23 5.04 17.69
C ILE A 11 -9.58 4.52 18.22
N HIS A 12 -9.51 3.53 19.11
CA HIS A 12 -10.67 2.92 19.77
C HIS A 12 -10.38 2.78 21.27
N GLY A 13 -11.39 2.92 22.13
CA GLY A 13 -11.27 2.66 23.58
C GLY A 13 -11.92 3.70 24.48
N SER A 14 -12.26 3.28 25.71
CA SER A 14 -12.95 4.09 26.72
C SER A 14 -12.08 4.44 27.94
N GLY A 15 -10.81 3.99 27.98
CA GLY A 15 -9.89 4.23 29.09
C GLY A 15 -8.44 4.48 28.69
N LEU A 16 -7.61 4.93 29.64
CA LEU A 16 -6.20 5.28 29.41
C LEU A 16 -5.36 4.08 28.95
N GLY A 17 -5.61 2.89 29.50
CA GLY A 17 -4.89 1.67 29.10
C GLY A 17 -5.17 1.26 27.66
N THR A 18 -6.42 1.34 27.22
CA THR A 18 -6.81 1.06 25.83
C THR A 18 -6.24 2.11 24.88
N LEU A 19 -6.23 3.38 25.29
CA LEU A 19 -5.65 4.47 24.51
C LEU A 19 -4.16 4.27 24.24
N ALA A 20 -3.40 3.80 25.24
CA ALA A 20 -1.96 3.53 25.10
C ALA A 20 -1.68 2.42 24.09
N VAL A 21 -2.45 1.32 24.12
CA VAL A 21 -2.35 0.22 23.14
C VAL A 21 -2.68 0.74 21.74
N SER A 22 -3.79 1.47 21.59
CA SER A 22 -4.22 2.10 20.34
C SER A 22 -3.15 3.01 19.74
N LEU A 23 -2.44 3.79 20.57
CA LEU A 23 -1.35 4.64 20.12
C LEU A 23 -0.15 3.84 19.60
N VAL A 24 0.21 2.74 20.27
CA VAL A 24 1.31 1.88 19.83
C VAL A 24 1.01 1.25 18.47
N PHE A 25 -0.18 0.67 18.28
CA PHE A 25 -0.57 0.10 16.99
C PHE A 25 -0.72 1.16 15.90
N PHE A 26 -1.19 2.37 16.23
CA PHE A 26 -1.19 3.48 15.29
C PHE A 26 0.23 3.83 14.78
N VAL A 27 1.21 3.91 15.68
CA VAL A 27 2.61 4.19 15.30
C VAL A 27 3.17 3.05 14.45
N LEU A 28 2.94 1.79 14.84
CA LEU A 28 3.36 0.62 14.05
C LEU A 28 2.73 0.63 12.65
N ALA A 29 1.45 0.99 12.54
CA ALA A 29 0.75 1.13 11.29
C ALA A 29 1.31 2.25 10.40
N GLN A 30 1.65 3.42 10.96
CA GLN A 30 2.33 4.47 10.20
C GLN A 30 3.71 4.02 9.70
N LEU A 31 4.49 3.33 10.55
CA LEU A 31 5.80 2.80 10.17
C LEU A 31 5.70 1.74 9.07
N SER A 32 4.74 0.81 9.18
CA SER A 32 4.50 -0.21 8.16
C SER A 32 4.04 0.42 6.84
N LEU A 33 3.14 1.40 6.87
CA LEU A 33 2.71 2.14 5.68
C LEU A 33 3.92 2.77 4.96
N HIS A 34 4.77 3.50 5.69
CA HIS A 34 5.94 4.14 5.10
C HIS A 34 6.95 3.11 4.57
N LEU A 35 7.19 2.04 5.32
CA LEU A 35 8.08 0.93 4.91
C LEU A 35 7.65 0.34 3.57
N PHE A 36 6.37 -0.05 3.42
CA PHE A 36 5.89 -0.67 2.19
C PHE A 36 5.90 0.30 1.01
N VAL A 37 5.52 1.57 1.22
CA VAL A 37 5.59 2.58 0.16
C VAL A 37 7.04 2.75 -0.32
N VAL A 38 8.01 2.89 0.58
CA VAL A 38 9.44 3.00 0.21
C VAL A 38 9.93 1.72 -0.48
N LEU A 39 9.56 0.55 0.04
CA LEU A 39 9.94 -0.74 -0.53
C LEU A 39 9.48 -0.87 -1.99
N PHE A 40 8.22 -0.56 -2.29
CA PHE A 40 7.69 -0.68 -3.65
C PHE A 40 8.23 0.40 -4.58
N ARG A 41 8.53 1.60 -4.07
CA ARG A 41 9.21 2.65 -4.84
C ARG A 41 10.65 2.28 -5.19
N ALA A 42 11.35 1.51 -4.36
CA ALA A 42 12.67 1.00 -4.73
C ALA A 42 12.62 0.04 -5.95
N LEU A 43 11.43 -0.46 -6.31
CA LEU A 43 11.19 -1.37 -7.43
C LEU A 43 10.68 -0.65 -8.70
N THR A 44 10.47 0.67 -8.68
CA THR A 44 10.21 1.49 -9.89
C THR A 44 11.54 1.97 -10.48
N SER A 45 11.61 2.21 -11.80
CA SER A 45 12.81 2.76 -12.45
C SER A 45 12.82 4.28 -12.55
N TYR A 46 11.74 4.97 -12.19
CA TYR A 46 11.62 6.42 -12.18
C TYR A 46 11.50 6.93 -10.73
N ASP A 47 11.87 8.18 -10.49
CA ASP A 47 11.68 8.80 -9.17
C ASP A 47 10.26 9.33 -9.05
N ASP A 48 9.39 8.62 -8.31
CA ASP A 48 8.01 9.07 -8.13
C ASP A 48 7.92 10.48 -7.50
N SER A 49 8.87 10.86 -6.65
CA SER A 49 8.85 12.18 -6.00
C SER A 49 9.09 13.27 -7.04
N GLU A 50 10.11 13.10 -7.89
CA GLU A 50 10.42 14.05 -8.94
C GLU A 50 9.31 14.11 -9.99
N GLU A 51 8.80 12.95 -10.42
CA GLU A 51 7.69 12.89 -11.38
C GLU A 51 6.44 13.58 -10.85
N VAL A 52 6.07 13.35 -9.58
CA VAL A 52 4.91 14.04 -8.96
C VAL A 52 5.15 15.55 -8.85
N LEU A 53 6.35 15.98 -8.45
CA LEU A 53 6.69 17.40 -8.32
C LEU A 53 6.70 18.13 -9.67
N THR A 54 7.06 17.45 -10.75
CA THR A 54 7.06 17.99 -12.11
C THR A 54 5.71 17.87 -12.83
N GLY A 55 4.66 17.46 -12.11
CA GLY A 55 3.28 17.44 -12.60
C GLY A 55 2.89 16.17 -13.37
N ASN A 56 3.63 15.07 -13.24
CA ASN A 56 3.25 13.80 -13.83
C ASN A 56 2.06 13.17 -13.08
N LEU A 57 0.86 13.38 -13.62
CA LEU A 57 -0.38 12.84 -13.05
C LEU A 57 -0.41 11.31 -13.06
N ALA A 58 0.24 10.64 -14.01
CA ALA A 58 0.30 9.18 -14.05
C ALA A 58 1.06 8.63 -12.82
N ALA A 59 2.23 9.20 -12.53
CA ALA A 59 3.03 8.86 -11.36
C ALA A 59 2.27 9.20 -10.06
N ALA A 60 1.58 10.34 -10.01
CA ALA A 60 0.77 10.73 -8.85
C ALA A 60 -0.37 9.75 -8.56
N LEU A 61 -1.06 9.28 -9.61
CA LEU A 61 -2.13 8.29 -9.47
C LEU A 61 -1.58 6.94 -9.02
N SER A 62 -0.52 6.45 -9.65
CA SER A 62 0.14 5.18 -9.29
C SER A 62 0.60 5.20 -7.82
N TYR A 63 1.37 6.21 -7.44
CA TYR A 63 1.86 6.41 -6.07
C TYR A 63 0.71 6.55 -5.06
N GLY A 64 -0.29 7.38 -5.38
CA GLY A 64 -1.45 7.61 -4.51
C GLY A 64 -2.26 6.34 -4.30
N GLY A 65 -2.54 5.59 -5.38
CA GLY A 65 -3.28 4.34 -5.35
C GLY A 65 -2.58 3.28 -4.51
N LEU A 66 -1.27 3.10 -4.69
CA LEU A 66 -0.47 2.21 -3.85
C LEU A 66 -0.52 2.62 -2.38
N THR A 67 -0.31 3.91 -2.09
CA THR A 67 -0.31 4.43 -0.71
C THR A 67 -1.66 4.20 -0.03
N VAL A 68 -2.77 4.40 -0.74
CA VAL A 68 -4.12 4.12 -0.23
C VAL A 68 -4.33 2.62 0.00
N ALA A 69 -3.93 1.78 -0.96
CA ALA A 69 -4.08 0.33 -0.88
C ALA A 69 -3.30 -0.27 0.32
N VAL A 70 -2.06 0.17 0.53
CA VAL A 70 -1.25 -0.23 1.69
C VAL A 70 -1.91 0.23 2.98
N ALA A 71 -2.43 1.47 3.04
CA ALA A 71 -3.09 1.97 4.24
C ALA A 71 -4.36 1.18 4.61
N ILE A 72 -5.11 0.69 3.61
CA ILE A 72 -6.28 -0.18 3.83
C ILE A 72 -5.85 -1.50 4.48
N VAL A 73 -4.85 -2.17 3.93
CA VAL A 73 -4.39 -3.48 4.44
C VAL A 73 -3.72 -3.34 5.81
N VAL A 74 -2.90 -2.31 6.00
CA VAL A 74 -2.26 -2.02 7.30
C VAL A 74 -3.29 -1.64 8.36
N GLY A 75 -4.31 -0.85 7.99
CA GLY A 75 -5.44 -0.54 8.86
C GLY A 75 -6.15 -1.80 9.32
N ALA A 76 -6.57 -2.65 8.37
CA ALA A 76 -7.23 -3.92 8.68
C ALA A 76 -6.34 -4.88 9.50
N ALA A 77 -5.03 -4.92 9.25
CA ALA A 77 -4.09 -5.71 10.05
C ALA A 77 -4.00 -5.26 11.52
N SER A 78 -4.36 -4.01 11.81
CA SER A 78 -4.39 -3.45 13.16
C SER A 78 -5.70 -3.74 13.89
N ASP A 79 -6.72 -4.23 13.20
CA ASP A 79 -8.01 -4.56 13.80
C ASP A 79 -7.93 -5.86 14.62
N GLY A 80 -8.67 -5.92 15.72
CA GLY A 80 -8.77 -7.11 16.56
C GLY A 80 -8.75 -6.80 18.05
N ALA A 81 -9.12 -7.80 18.86
CA ALA A 81 -9.03 -7.69 20.31
C ALA A 81 -7.58 -7.85 20.78
N PHE A 82 -7.11 -6.95 21.63
CA PHE A 82 -5.78 -7.06 22.24
C PHE A 82 -5.74 -8.30 23.16
N ALA A 83 -5.00 -9.33 22.75
CA ALA A 83 -4.88 -10.60 23.46
C ALA A 83 -3.59 -10.71 24.30
N GLY A 84 -2.78 -9.64 24.33
CA GLY A 84 -1.43 -9.65 24.89
C GLY A 84 -0.41 -9.11 23.88
N TRP A 85 0.72 -8.60 24.36
CA TRP A 85 1.73 -7.96 23.51
C TRP A 85 2.32 -8.91 22.47
N VAL A 86 2.74 -10.10 22.88
CA VAL A 86 3.43 -11.05 21.99
C VAL A 86 2.48 -11.54 20.91
N GLU A 87 1.27 -11.96 21.30
CA GLU A 87 0.24 -12.48 20.41
C GLU A 87 -0.22 -11.42 19.42
N SER A 88 -0.53 -10.22 19.90
CA SER A 88 -1.06 -9.13 19.06
C SER A 88 0.01 -8.58 18.10
N LEU A 89 1.25 -8.41 18.56
CA LEU A 89 2.36 -7.96 17.70
C LEU A 89 2.71 -9.01 16.65
N ARG A 90 2.72 -10.30 17.02
CA ARG A 90 2.94 -11.39 16.06
C ARG A 90 1.83 -11.46 15.03
N GLY A 91 0.57 -11.36 15.46
CA GLY A 91 -0.60 -11.33 14.57
C GLY A 91 -0.51 -10.18 13.57
N TYR A 92 -0.28 -8.96 14.06
CA TYR A 92 -0.08 -7.78 13.24
C TYR A 92 1.08 -7.94 12.25
N ALA A 93 2.25 -8.39 12.71
CA ALA A 93 3.43 -8.57 11.87
C ALA A 93 3.18 -9.58 10.73
N LEU A 94 2.47 -10.68 11.00
CA LEU A 94 2.10 -11.65 9.96
C LEU A 94 1.06 -11.07 8.99
N ALA A 95 0.05 -10.36 9.51
CA ALA A 95 -1.02 -9.76 8.72
C ALA A 95 -0.49 -8.70 7.74
N VAL A 96 0.44 -7.83 8.16
CA VAL A 96 0.99 -6.80 7.26
C VAL A 96 1.83 -7.35 6.12
N LEU A 97 2.38 -8.57 6.22
CA LEU A 97 3.13 -9.21 5.12
C LEU A 97 2.26 -9.44 3.88
N VAL A 98 0.94 -9.49 4.04
CA VAL A 98 -0.01 -9.59 2.93
C VAL A 98 0.14 -8.43 1.93
N ASN A 99 0.64 -7.26 2.36
CA ASN A 99 0.96 -6.15 1.47
C ASN A 99 1.95 -6.53 0.36
N LEU A 100 2.81 -7.54 0.57
CA LEU A 100 3.76 -8.00 -0.44
C LEU A 100 3.09 -8.47 -1.74
N VAL A 101 1.79 -8.78 -1.70
CA VAL A 101 0.96 -9.13 -2.88
C VAL A 101 0.85 -7.98 -3.88
N PHE A 102 1.04 -6.72 -3.49
CA PHE A 102 0.95 -5.60 -4.45
C PHE A 102 2.02 -5.67 -5.53
N TYR A 103 3.21 -6.21 -5.24
CA TYR A 103 4.23 -6.39 -6.27
C TYR A 103 3.86 -7.40 -7.38
N PRO A 104 3.44 -8.64 -7.07
CA PRO A 104 2.95 -9.54 -8.12
C PRO A 104 1.68 -9.03 -8.79
N VAL A 105 0.81 -8.26 -8.12
CA VAL A 105 -0.32 -7.59 -8.79
C VAL A 105 0.18 -6.61 -9.86
N ARG A 106 1.14 -5.75 -9.51
CA ARG A 106 1.78 -4.85 -10.47
C ARG A 106 2.34 -5.59 -11.68
N GLN A 107 3.09 -6.66 -11.44
CA GLN A 107 3.83 -7.35 -12.49
C GLN A 107 2.97 -8.28 -13.33
N LEU A 108 2.11 -9.07 -12.70
CA LEU A 108 1.33 -10.09 -13.38
C LEU A 108 -0.01 -9.56 -13.89
N VAL A 109 -0.68 -8.71 -13.12
CA VAL A 109 -1.99 -8.17 -13.49
C VAL A 109 -1.80 -6.94 -14.36
N VAL A 110 -1.15 -5.89 -13.85
CA VAL A 110 -1.05 -4.63 -14.60
C VAL A 110 -0.14 -4.79 -15.81
N GLN A 111 1.14 -5.10 -15.59
CA GLN A 111 2.09 -5.23 -16.69
C GLN A 111 1.84 -6.46 -17.58
N GLY A 112 1.59 -7.62 -16.97
CA GLY A 112 1.35 -8.89 -17.67
C GLY A 112 0.03 -8.93 -18.43
N LEU A 113 -1.07 -8.96 -17.68
CA LEU A 113 -2.40 -9.18 -18.23
C LEU A 113 -2.96 -7.96 -18.94
N LEU A 114 -2.87 -6.76 -18.34
CA LEU A 114 -3.56 -5.57 -18.85
C LEU A 114 -2.75 -4.84 -19.93
N LEU A 115 -1.43 -4.74 -19.77
CA LEU A 115 -0.54 -4.15 -20.79
C LEU A 115 -0.10 -5.17 -21.86
N GLY A 116 -0.28 -6.47 -21.62
CA GLY A 116 0.20 -7.52 -22.54
C GLY A 116 1.73 -7.61 -22.63
N ALA A 117 2.45 -7.00 -21.69
CA ALA A 117 3.90 -6.99 -21.66
C ALA A 117 4.44 -8.15 -20.81
N ARG A 118 5.71 -8.54 -21.01
CA ARG A 118 6.31 -9.55 -20.15
C ARG A 118 6.53 -8.97 -18.74
N PRO A 119 6.21 -9.71 -17.66
CA PRO A 119 6.57 -9.31 -16.30
C PRO A 119 8.08 -9.12 -16.17
N THR A 120 8.51 -8.05 -15.51
CA THR A 120 9.94 -7.76 -15.27
C THR A 120 10.16 -7.46 -13.80
N LEU A 121 11.39 -7.56 -13.33
CA LEU A 121 11.66 -7.23 -11.92
C LEU A 121 11.66 -5.70 -11.67
N ARG A 122 12.11 -4.93 -12.66
CA ARG A 122 12.22 -3.47 -12.64
C ARG A 122 12.32 -2.96 -14.08
N ALA A 123 12.03 -1.69 -14.32
CA ALA A 123 12.17 -1.03 -15.63
C ALA A 123 11.36 -1.75 -16.73
N GLY A 124 10.13 -2.14 -16.39
CA GLY A 124 9.21 -2.75 -17.34
C GLY A 124 8.44 -1.72 -18.17
N ARG A 125 7.60 -2.22 -19.07
CA ARG A 125 6.72 -1.38 -19.91
C ARG A 125 5.83 -0.45 -19.10
N LEU A 126 5.44 -0.86 -17.89
CA LEU A 126 4.64 -0.03 -16.98
C LEU A 126 5.44 1.15 -16.44
N ASP A 127 6.73 0.97 -16.13
CA ASP A 127 7.60 2.06 -15.66
C ASP A 127 7.81 3.10 -16.76
N GLU A 128 8.00 2.67 -18.02
CA GLU A 128 8.09 3.56 -19.18
C GLU A 128 6.78 4.33 -19.40
N ALA A 129 5.64 3.62 -19.34
CA ALA A 129 4.32 4.20 -19.49
C ALA A 129 4.01 5.29 -18.44
N VAL A 130 4.37 5.03 -17.18
CA VAL A 130 4.08 5.96 -16.07
C VAL A 130 5.11 7.09 -16.02
N GLY A 131 6.40 6.78 -16.08
CA GLY A 131 7.47 7.78 -15.97
C GLY A 131 7.66 8.60 -17.25
N GLN A 132 8.00 7.92 -18.35
CA GLN A 132 8.40 8.61 -19.60
C GLN A 132 7.20 9.08 -20.42
N GLU A 133 6.23 8.20 -20.65
CA GLU A 133 5.05 8.53 -21.48
C GLU A 133 4.01 9.36 -20.72
N ARG A 134 4.12 9.44 -19.39
CA ARG A 134 3.19 10.14 -18.48
C ARG A 134 1.73 9.73 -18.73
N ASN A 135 1.52 8.44 -19.03
CA ASN A 135 0.23 7.92 -19.43
C ASN A 135 -0.69 7.74 -18.21
N VAL A 136 -1.58 8.73 -18.04
CA VAL A 136 -2.54 8.79 -16.93
C VAL A 136 -3.43 7.56 -16.86
N GLY A 137 -3.78 6.97 -18.02
CA GLY A 137 -4.60 5.75 -18.08
C GLY A 137 -3.92 4.57 -17.39
N PHE A 138 -2.62 4.37 -17.63
CA PHE A 138 -1.86 3.31 -16.97
C PHE A 138 -1.62 3.59 -15.48
N GLY A 139 -1.34 4.84 -15.11
CA GLY A 139 -1.25 5.23 -13.69
C GLY A 139 -2.58 5.00 -12.93
N ALA A 140 -3.72 5.33 -13.56
CA ALA A 140 -5.05 5.08 -13.00
C ALA A 140 -5.36 3.58 -12.91
N LEU A 141 -5.00 2.80 -13.93
CA LEU A 141 -5.22 1.35 -13.96
C LEU A 141 -4.44 0.63 -12.87
N GLU A 142 -3.19 1.03 -12.67
CA GLU A 142 -2.35 0.54 -11.59
C GLU A 142 -2.95 0.88 -10.21
N ALA A 143 -3.36 2.14 -10.02
CA ALA A 143 -3.99 2.60 -8.79
C ALA A 143 -5.26 1.81 -8.44
N VAL A 144 -6.17 1.63 -9.42
CA VAL A 144 -7.42 0.88 -9.24
C VAL A 144 -7.13 -0.59 -8.95
N SER A 145 -6.14 -1.19 -9.62
CA SER A 145 -5.75 -2.58 -9.38
C SER A 145 -5.24 -2.79 -7.95
N TYR A 146 -4.46 -1.85 -7.41
CA TYR A 146 -4.03 -1.89 -6.01
C TYR A 146 -5.18 -1.76 -5.05
N VAL A 147 -6.06 -0.76 -5.23
CA VAL A 147 -7.19 -0.54 -4.33
C VAL A 147 -8.16 -1.72 -4.36
N ALA A 148 -8.47 -2.26 -5.54
CA ALA A 148 -9.30 -3.45 -5.68
C ALA A 148 -8.68 -4.66 -4.97
N THR A 149 -7.38 -4.88 -5.13
CA THR A 149 -6.65 -5.94 -4.44
C THR A 149 -6.72 -5.75 -2.92
N ALA A 150 -6.47 -4.54 -2.41
CA ALA A 150 -6.56 -4.25 -0.99
C ALA A 150 -7.94 -4.60 -0.41
N LEU A 151 -9.01 -4.20 -1.10
CA LEU A 151 -10.38 -4.49 -0.70
C LEU A 151 -10.73 -5.99 -0.74
N LEU A 152 -10.09 -6.77 -1.60
CA LEU A 152 -10.23 -8.23 -1.61
C LEU A 152 -9.46 -8.87 -0.47
N LEU A 153 -8.24 -8.41 -0.20
CA LEU A 153 -7.40 -8.93 0.87
C LEU A 153 -8.05 -8.74 2.24
N THR A 154 -8.67 -7.58 2.50
CA THR A 154 -9.36 -7.33 3.78
C THR A 154 -10.60 -8.21 4.02
N ARG A 155 -11.06 -8.99 3.03
CA ARG A 155 -12.16 -9.95 3.21
C ARG A 155 -11.70 -11.33 3.66
N VAL A 156 -10.41 -11.62 3.51
CA VAL A 156 -9.82 -12.94 3.80
C VAL A 156 -8.83 -12.91 4.96
N MET A 157 -8.53 -11.71 5.48
CA MET A 157 -7.80 -11.47 6.73
C MET A 157 -8.75 -11.60 7.92
#